data_AF-A0A5B7TDD6-F1
#
_entry.id   AF-A0A5B7TDD6-F1
#
_cell.length_a   1.000
_cell.length_b   1.000
_cell.length_c   1.000
_cell.angle_alpha   90.00
_cell.angle_beta   90.00
_cell.angle_gamma   90.00
#
_symmetry.space_group_name_H-M   'P 1'
#
loop_
_entity.id
_entity.type
_entity.pdbx_description
1 polymer ?
#
loop_
_entity_poly.entity_id
_entity_poly.type
_entity_poly.pdbx_seq_one_letter_code
_entity_poly.pdbx_strand_id
1 'polypeptide(L)'
;MDILKPIKNVKMTVDCCVSSLGEIAATLGMTYSVEKKHDKEVHFMPSYEEDRGLIRIYDTKSGLTIDPTLGENKKINATIMKELNTRLLNGGFMSI
;
A
#
# COMPACT_ATOMS: atom_id res chain seq x y z
N MET A 1 -10.51 -3.40 -13.95
CA MET A 1 -9.89 -2.30 -13.18
C MET A 1 -8.39 -2.36 -13.43
N ASP A 2 -7.76 -1.24 -13.75
CA ASP A 2 -6.30 -1.13 -13.79
C ASP A 2 -5.76 -1.05 -12.37
N ILE A 3 -5.38 -2.20 -11.79
CA ILE A 3 -4.98 -2.33 -10.37
C ILE A 3 -3.62 -1.68 -10.08
N LEU A 4 -2.84 -1.37 -11.13
CA LEU A 4 -1.55 -0.69 -11.05
C LEU A 4 -1.63 0.83 -11.28
N LYS A 5 -2.75 1.45 -10.91
CA LYS A 5 -2.89 2.91 -10.90
C LYS A 5 -2.83 3.43 -9.46
N PRO A 6 -2.23 4.63 -9.24
CA PRO A 6 -2.25 5.23 -7.92
C PRO A 6 -3.66 5.47 -7.41
N ILE A 7 -3.93 5.08 -6.16
CA ILE A 7 -5.14 5.45 -5.43
C ILE A 7 -4.87 6.79 -4.76
N LYS A 8 -5.74 7.78 -4.97
CA LYS A 8 -5.55 9.16 -4.48
C LYS A 8 -6.65 9.54 -3.51
N ASN A 9 -6.38 10.58 -2.72
CA ASN A 9 -7.33 11.19 -1.79
C ASN A 9 -7.88 10.20 -0.73
N VAL A 10 -7.09 9.20 -0.36
CA VAL A 10 -7.48 8.24 0.68
C VAL A 10 -7.52 8.97 2.02
N LYS A 11 -8.65 8.88 2.72
CA LYS A 11 -8.87 9.54 4.02
C LYS A 11 -8.37 8.64 5.16
N MET A 12 -7.05 8.55 5.28
CA MET A 12 -6.36 7.87 6.38
C MET A 12 -4.95 8.42 6.57
N THR A 13 -4.35 8.16 7.72
CA THR A 13 -2.94 8.50 7.97
C THR A 13 -2.00 7.51 7.29
N VAL A 14 -0.72 7.90 7.13
CA VAL A 14 0.32 7.00 6.62
C VAL A 14 0.47 5.75 7.49
N ASP A 15 0.46 5.91 8.82
CA ASP A 15 0.60 4.78 9.73
C ASP A 15 -0.57 3.79 9.64
N CYS A 16 -1.81 4.29 9.55
CA CYS A 16 -2.98 3.45 9.31
C CYS A 16 -2.87 2.69 7.97
N CYS A 17 -2.41 3.36 6.92
CA CYS A 17 -2.20 2.75 5.62
C CYS A 17 -1.13 1.65 5.67
N VAL A 18 0.02 1.93 6.28
CA VAL A 18 1.12 0.96 6.45
C VAL A 18 0.68 -0.24 7.28
N SER A 19 -0.05 -0.02 8.38
CA SER A 19 -0.61 -1.12 9.19
C SER A 19 -1.54 -2.02 8.37
N SER A 20 -2.42 -1.40 7.58
CA SER A 20 -3.37 -2.11 6.73
C SER A 20 -2.68 -2.93 5.65
N LEU A 21 -1.65 -2.37 5.01
CA LEU A 21 -0.83 -3.07 4.04
C LEU A 21 -0.04 -4.22 4.67
N GLY A 22 0.44 -4.03 5.90
CA GLY A 22 1.10 -5.07 6.69
C GLY A 22 0.18 -6.26 6.99
N GLU A 23 -1.07 -6.00 7.40
CA GLU A 23 -2.08 -7.06 7.60
C GLU A 23 -2.41 -7.81 6.30
N ILE A 24 -2.54 -7.08 5.18
CA ILE A 24 -2.77 -7.69 3.87
C ILE A 24 -1.58 -8.58 3.50
N ALA A 25 -0.35 -8.08 3.64
CA ALA A 25 0.86 -8.85 3.36
C ALA A 25 0.91 -10.13 4.20
N ALA A 26 0.66 -10.03 5.51
CA ALA A 26 0.63 -11.18 6.40
C ALA A 26 -0.46 -12.21 5.99
N THR A 27 -1.66 -11.74 5.63
CA THR A 27 -2.77 -12.60 5.16
C THR A 27 -2.39 -13.35 3.88
N LEU A 28 -1.59 -12.72 3.02
CA LEU A 28 -1.10 -13.29 1.75
C LEU A 28 0.17 -14.13 1.91
N GLY A 29 0.67 -14.31 3.14
CA GLY A 29 1.91 -15.04 3.43
C GLY A 29 3.18 -14.31 2.97
N MET A 30 3.14 -12.99 2.83
CA MET A 30 4.27 -12.16 2.47
C MET A 30 4.94 -11.58 3.73
N THR A 31 6.26 -11.43 3.68
CA THR A 31 6.98 -10.52 4.58
C THR A 31 6.92 -9.10 4.02
N TYR A 32 7.20 -8.09 4.83
CA TYR A 32 7.34 -6.72 4.34
C TYR A 32 8.39 -5.94 5.12
N SER A 33 8.96 -4.94 4.48
CA SER A 33 9.74 -3.90 5.14
C SER A 33 9.18 -2.51 4.82
N VAL A 34 9.48 -1.55 5.69
CA VAL A 34 9.01 -0.19 5.58
C VAL A 34 10.20 0.74 5.67
N GLU A 35 10.39 1.58 4.66
CA GLU A 35 11.45 2.59 4.64
C GLU A 35 10.84 3.99 4.59
N LYS A 36 11.18 4.84 5.57
CA LYS A 36 10.80 6.25 5.55
C LYS A 36 11.82 7.02 4.70
N LYS A 37 11.39 7.66 3.62
CA LYS A 37 12.28 8.44 2.73
C LYS A 37 12.38 9.90 3.16
N HIS A 38 11.24 10.54 3.42
CA HIS A 38 11.10 11.94 3.83
C HIS A 38 9.90 12.08 4.78
N ASP A 39 9.70 13.27 5.38
CA ASP A 39 8.64 13.53 6.37
C ASP A 39 7.22 13.11 5.95
N LYS A 40 6.97 12.96 4.64
CA LYS A 40 5.65 12.64 4.09
C LYS A 40 5.63 11.47 3.12
N GLU A 41 6.73 10.71 3.00
CA GLU A 41 6.84 9.60 2.06
C GLU A 41 7.42 8.34 2.72
N VAL A 42 6.70 7.23 2.54
CA VAL A 42 7.05 5.91 3.03
C VAL A 42 7.01 4.92 1.89
N HIS A 43 8.00 4.04 1.84
CA HIS A 43 8.08 2.92 0.91
C HIS A 43 7.71 1.64 1.65
N PHE A 44 6.63 1.01 1.21
CA PHE A 44 6.20 -0.30 1.69
C PHE A 44 6.68 -1.35 0.68
N MET A 45 7.51 -2.29 1.13
CA MET A 45 8.17 -3.28 0.28
C MET A 45 7.73 -4.68 0.69
N PRO A 46 6.60 -5.18 0.14
CA PRO A 46 6.16 -6.56 0.34
C PRO A 46 7.06 -7.52 -0.44
N SER A 47 7.30 -8.71 0.09
CA SER A 47 8.14 -9.72 -0.56
C SER A 47 7.66 -11.16 -0.36
N TYR A 48 7.91 -11.98 -1.38
CA TYR A 48 7.97 -13.43 -1.29
C TYR A 48 9.42 -13.86 -1.44
N GLU A 49 10.03 -14.35 -0.37
CA GLU A 49 11.45 -14.74 -0.39
C GLU A 49 12.34 -13.61 -0.94
N GLU A 50 12.98 -13.80 -2.11
CA GLU A 50 13.86 -12.82 -2.76
C GLU A 50 13.12 -11.83 -3.68
N ASP A 51 11.87 -12.11 -4.04
CA ASP A 51 11.06 -11.27 -4.93
C ASP A 51 10.35 -10.17 -4.13
N ARG A 52 10.57 -8.90 -4.50
CA ARG A 52 9.97 -7.75 -3.81
C ARG A 52 9.15 -6.81 -4.70
N GLY A 53 8.02 -6.40 -4.16
CA GLY A 53 7.26 -5.25 -4.62
C GLY A 53 7.76 -3.94 -4.00
N LEU A 54 7.21 -2.84 -4.48
CA LEU A 54 7.41 -1.51 -3.92
C LEU A 54 6.15 -0.68 -4.12
N ILE A 55 5.55 -0.27 -3.01
CA ILE A 55 4.38 0.61 -2.97
C ILE A 55 4.79 1.88 -2.25
N ARG A 56 4.70 3.01 -2.94
CA ARG A 56 4.99 4.32 -2.37
C ARG A 56 3.73 4.90 -1.75
N ILE A 57 3.84 5.35 -0.52
CA ILE A 57 2.77 5.93 0.27
C ILE A 57 3.20 7.34 0.63
N TYR A 58 2.40 8.34 0.25
CA TYR A 58 2.74 9.71 0.57
C TYR A 58 1.53 10.57 0.83
N ASP A 59 1.69 11.47 1.79
CA ASP A 59 0.62 12.39 2.18
C ASP A 59 0.63 13.63 1.26
N THR A 60 -0.57 14.06 0.88
CA THR A 60 -0.80 15.25 0.05
C THR A 60 -1.82 16.15 0.74
N LYS A 61 -1.93 17.41 0.30
CA LYS A 61 -2.94 18.34 0.87
C LYS A 61 -4.38 17.81 0.80
N SER A 62 -4.67 16.91 -0.14
CA SER A 62 -6.01 16.34 -0.36
C SER A 62 -6.24 15.00 0.35
N GLY A 63 -5.20 14.46 0.98
CA GLY A 63 -5.16 13.15 1.61
C GLY A 63 -4.05 12.27 1.04
N LEU A 64 -4.06 11.01 1.42
CA LEU A 64 -2.98 10.08 1.15
C LEU A 64 -3.05 9.54 -0.29
N THR A 65 -1.88 9.35 -0.91
CA THR A 65 -1.72 8.67 -2.21
C THR A 65 -0.94 7.38 -2.03
N ILE A 66 -1.45 6.30 -2.62
CA ILE A 66 -0.87 4.96 -2.61
C ILE A 66 -0.53 4.60 -4.05
N ASP A 67 0.76 4.52 -4.35
CA ASP A 67 1.29 4.40 -5.70
C ASP A 67 2.03 3.06 -5.88
N PRO A 68 1.41 2.09 -6.60
CA PRO A 68 1.99 0.78 -6.85
C PRO A 68 2.79 0.69 -8.16
N THR A 69 3.08 1.82 -8.81
CA THR A 69 3.67 1.84 -10.16
C THR A 69 5.18 1.57 -10.18
N LEU A 70 5.83 1.67 -9.02
CA LEU A 70 7.26 1.45 -8.82
C LEU A 70 7.59 0.00 -8.48
N GLY A 71 8.88 -0.33 -8.47
CA GLY A 71 9.38 -1.67 -8.13
C GLY A 71 9.44 -2.62 -9.33
N GLU A 72 10.26 -3.66 -9.17
CA GLU A 72 10.54 -4.65 -10.23
C GLU A 72 9.38 -5.65 -10.35
N ASN A 73 8.83 -6.12 -9.22
CA ASN A 73 7.76 -7.11 -9.22
C ASN A 73 6.36 -6.46 -9.11
N LYS A 74 5.82 -6.06 -10.27
CA LYS A 74 4.48 -5.49 -10.38
C LYS A 74 3.35 -6.46 -10.01
N LYS A 75 3.60 -7.78 -10.03
CA LYS A 75 2.59 -8.78 -9.64
C LYS A 75 2.32 -8.72 -8.15
N ILE A 76 3.38 -8.65 -7.33
CA ILE A 76 3.25 -8.49 -5.87
C ILE A 76 2.47 -7.21 -5.54
N ASN A 77 2.83 -6.10 -6.17
CA ASN A 77 2.09 -4.84 -6.00
C ASN A 77 0.61 -5.00 -6.36
N ALA A 78 0.30 -5.61 -7.52
CA ALA A 78 -1.06 -5.80 -7.95
C ALA A 78 -1.88 -6.66 -6.96
N THR A 79 -1.28 -7.71 -6.39
CA THR A 79 -1.95 -8.56 -5.39
C THR A 79 -2.30 -7.76 -4.14
N ILE A 80 -1.35 -7.04 -3.56
CA ILE A 80 -1.58 -6.19 -2.38
C ILE A 80 -2.66 -5.13 -2.67
N MET A 81 -2.56 -4.47 -3.83
CA MET A 81 -3.50 -3.41 -4.21
C MET A 81 -4.91 -3.92 -4.51
N LYS A 82 -5.06 -5.17 -4.97
CA LYS A 82 -6.37 -5.80 -5.15
C LYS A 82 -7.07 -5.95 -3.80
N GLU A 83 -6.38 -6.48 -2.80
CA GLU A 83 -6.94 -6.66 -1.45
C GLU A 83 -7.21 -5.32 -0.76
N LEU A 84 -6.30 -4.35 -0.91
CA LEU A 84 -6.52 -3.01 -0.38
C LEU A 84 -7.77 -2.35 -0.99
N ASN A 85 -7.94 -2.44 -2.31
CA ASN A 85 -9.14 -1.91 -2.99
C ASN A 85 -10.42 -2.57 -2.47
N THR A 86 -10.42 -3.90 -2.30
CA THR A 86 -11.55 -4.62 -1.71
C THR A 86 -11.88 -4.10 -0.31
N ARG A 87 -10.87 -3.92 0.55
CA ARG A 87 -11.07 -3.36 1.90
C ARG A 87 -11.61 -1.93 1.87
N LEU A 88 -11.08 -1.07 0.98
CA LEU A 88 -11.52 0.32 0.83
C LEU A 88 -12.99 0.40 0.36
N LEU A 89 -13.39 -0.42 -0.62
CA LEU A 89 -14.74 -0.43 -1.17
C LEU A 89 -15.78 -0.96 -0.17
N ASN A 90 -15.39 -1.89 0.68
CA ASN A 90 -16.27 -2.47 1.70
C ASN A 90 -16.39 -1.60 2.98
N GLY A 91 -15.84 -0.39 2.98
CA GLY A 91 -15.85 0.48 4.17
C GLY A 91 -14.98 -0.04 5.31
N GLY A 92 -14.01 -0.92 5.02
CA GLY A 92 -13.18 -1.62 6.00
C GLY A 92 -12.27 -0.72 6.86
N PHE A 93 -12.29 0.59 6.62
CA PHE A 93 -11.64 1.58 7.46
C PHE A 93 -12.73 2.48 8.03
N MET A 94 -13.34 2.05 9.15
CA MET A 94 -14.20 2.95 9.90
C MET A 94 -13.35 4.13 10.37
N SER A 95 -13.70 5.30 9.86
CA SER A 95 -13.21 6.59 10.31
C SER A 95 -13.31 6.68 11.84
N ILE A 96 -12.19 6.99 12.49
CA ILE A 96 -12.21 7.55 13.85
C ILE A 96 -12.59 9.02 13.73
#